data_AF-A0A7J4ZWK1-F1
#
_entry.id   AF-A0A7J4ZWK1-F1
#
_cell.length_a   1.000
_cell.length_b   1.000
_cell.length_c   1.000
_cell.angle_alpha   90.00
_cell.angle_beta   90.00
_cell.angle_gamma   90.00
#
_symmetry.space_group_name_H-M   'P 1'
#
loop_
_entity.id
_entity.type
_entity.pdbx_description
1 polymer ?
#
loop_
_entity_poly.entity_id
_entity_poly.type
_entity_poly.pdbx_seq_one_letter_code
_entity_poly.pdbx_strand_id
1 'polypeptide(L)'
;VVPGAGAVVDQAVARLGSRVSGEITTLHVETRTDPTASVRGLLEQLVEARRVVAECAAVDGLRIVATGTPVLPGATAPPVTRGPRQDRGTATFRGLHDELAICALHVHVELPDRERALLVSNHLRAYLPLLIALTANSPYWEGRDSGYASWRSMTWPRWPVAGPPPRFTSVAHYERVVEMLSAAGAIVDPGTLFWDIRPSVTHPTLEVRVADVPVSA
;
A
#
# COMPACT_ATOMS: atom_id res chain seq x y z
N VAL A 1 -1.40 19.08 2.92
CA VAL A 1 -2.38 17.99 3.12
C VAL A 1 -2.95 18.13 4.53
N VAL A 2 -4.26 17.92 4.75
CA VAL A 2 -4.87 18.08 6.08
C VAL A 2 -5.30 16.71 6.65
N PRO A 3 -5.18 16.49 7.97
CA PRO A 3 -5.72 15.30 8.60
C PRO A 3 -7.25 15.36 8.61
N GLY A 4 -7.88 14.32 8.08
CA GLY A 4 -9.34 14.24 7.95
C GLY A 4 -9.85 12.86 7.54
N ALA A 5 -8.96 11.88 7.33
CA ALA A 5 -9.35 10.57 6.83
C ALA A 5 -10.32 9.83 7.77
N GLY A 6 -10.18 10.00 9.10
CA GLY A 6 -11.08 9.37 10.08
C GLY A 6 -12.54 9.73 9.86
N ALA A 7 -12.86 11.03 9.77
CA ALA A 7 -14.24 11.48 9.55
C ALA A 7 -14.80 10.96 8.20
N VAL A 8 -13.99 10.99 7.14
CA VAL A 8 -14.37 10.46 5.83
C VAL A 8 -14.65 8.95 5.89
N VAL A 9 -13.81 8.18 6.59
CA VAL A 9 -13.98 6.73 6.76
C VAL A 9 -15.24 6.45 7.57
N ASP A 10 -15.45 7.10 8.69
CA ASP A 10 -16.62 6.90 9.56
C ASP A 10 -17.94 7.09 8.80
N GLN A 11 -17.99 8.11 7.93
CA GLN A 11 -19.14 8.34 7.04
C GLN A 11 -19.25 7.29 5.93
N ALA A 12 -18.13 6.93 5.30
CA ALA A 12 -18.11 6.01 4.16
C ALA A 12 -18.45 4.56 4.55
N VAL A 13 -18.17 4.14 5.80
CA VAL A 13 -18.49 2.80 6.32
C VAL A 13 -19.97 2.48 6.19
N ALA A 14 -20.87 3.45 6.32
CA ALA A 14 -22.32 3.22 6.15
C ALA A 14 -22.71 2.73 4.74
N ARG A 15 -21.87 2.98 3.73
CA ARG A 15 -22.13 2.65 2.33
C ARG A 15 -21.19 1.58 1.77
N LEU A 16 -19.95 1.54 2.25
CA LEU A 16 -18.92 0.60 1.79
C LEU A 16 -18.67 -0.55 2.78
N GLY A 17 -19.15 -0.45 4.02
CA GLY A 17 -18.89 -1.46 5.05
C GLY A 17 -17.40 -1.64 5.31
N SER A 18 -16.93 -2.90 5.31
CA SER A 18 -15.52 -3.26 5.50
C SER A 18 -14.61 -2.92 4.30
N ARG A 19 -15.18 -2.48 3.18
CA ARG A 19 -14.42 -2.07 1.97
C ARG A 19 -13.75 -0.70 2.12
N VAL A 20 -13.88 -0.03 3.26
CA VAL A 20 -13.19 1.23 3.56
C VAL A 20 -12.60 1.23 4.96
N SER A 21 -11.40 1.78 5.13
CA SER A 21 -10.76 1.98 6.43
C SER A 21 -9.79 3.16 6.40
N GLY A 22 -9.30 3.55 7.58
CA GLY A 22 -8.07 4.35 7.67
C GLY A 22 -6.84 3.48 7.43
N GLU A 23 -5.66 4.13 7.45
CA GLU A 23 -4.35 3.49 7.29
C GLU A 23 -3.37 4.00 8.37
N ILE A 24 -2.05 3.89 8.13
CA ILE A 24 -1.00 4.26 9.08
C ILE A 24 -1.08 5.74 9.52
N THR A 25 -1.49 6.65 8.64
CA THR A 25 -1.64 8.07 8.97
C THR A 25 -3.09 8.50 8.89
N THR A 26 -3.43 9.57 9.60
CA THR A 26 -4.77 10.18 9.55
C THR A 26 -4.99 11.00 8.26
N LEU A 27 -4.06 10.91 7.30
CA LEU A 27 -4.13 11.53 5.97
C LEU A 27 -4.70 10.56 4.93
N HIS A 28 -4.68 9.25 5.19
CA HIS A 28 -4.97 8.22 4.21
C HIS A 28 -6.33 7.56 4.44
N VAL A 29 -7.09 7.43 3.35
CA VAL A 29 -8.25 6.55 3.25
C VAL A 29 -7.86 5.37 2.38
N GLU A 30 -8.07 4.15 2.88
CA GLU A 30 -7.91 2.93 2.10
C GLU A 30 -9.27 2.38 1.69
N THR A 31 -9.43 2.10 0.40
CA THR A 31 -10.59 1.40 -0.16
C THR A 31 -10.16 0.06 -0.71
N ARG A 32 -11.02 -0.95 -0.60
CA ARG A 32 -10.78 -2.32 -1.06
C ARG A 32 -11.98 -2.80 -1.86
N THR A 33 -11.77 -3.71 -2.80
CA THR A 33 -12.86 -4.39 -3.51
C THR A 33 -13.10 -5.76 -2.89
N ASP A 34 -14.32 -6.27 -3.00
CA ASP A 34 -14.56 -7.69 -2.80
C ASP A 34 -13.88 -8.51 -3.90
N PRO A 35 -13.48 -9.76 -3.63
CA PRO A 35 -12.96 -10.67 -4.66
C PRO A 35 -13.94 -10.78 -5.83
N THR A 36 -13.43 -10.67 -7.05
CA THR A 36 -14.25 -10.78 -8.25
C THR A 36 -13.49 -11.44 -9.39
N ALA A 37 -14.20 -12.25 -10.18
CA ALA A 37 -13.69 -12.85 -11.40
C ALA A 37 -13.93 -11.97 -12.64
N SER A 38 -14.50 -10.78 -12.49
CA SER A 38 -14.88 -9.89 -13.60
C SER A 38 -14.15 -8.55 -13.53
N VAL A 39 -13.49 -8.18 -14.61
CA VAL A 39 -12.90 -6.83 -14.78
C VAL A 39 -13.96 -5.74 -14.69
N ARG A 40 -15.15 -5.97 -15.26
CA ARG A 40 -16.28 -5.04 -15.18
C ARG A 40 -16.75 -4.88 -13.73
N GLY A 41 -16.93 -5.99 -13.02
CA GLY A 41 -17.31 -5.95 -11.61
C GLY A 41 -16.25 -5.29 -10.73
N LEU A 42 -14.97 -5.47 -11.04
CA LEU A 42 -13.87 -4.78 -10.36
C LEU A 42 -13.96 -3.26 -10.57
N LEU A 43 -14.11 -2.82 -11.83
CA LEU A 43 -14.24 -1.40 -12.17
C LEU A 43 -15.46 -0.76 -11.51
N GLU A 44 -16.61 -1.43 -11.51
CA GLU A 44 -17.83 -0.95 -10.87
C GLU A 44 -17.60 -0.68 -9.37
N GLN A 45 -16.92 -1.60 -8.66
CA GLN A 45 -16.58 -1.41 -7.25
C GLN A 45 -15.56 -0.29 -7.02
N LEU A 46 -14.54 -0.16 -7.88
CA LEU A 46 -13.53 0.91 -7.77
C LEU A 46 -14.17 2.29 -7.98
N VAL A 47 -15.04 2.42 -8.99
CA VAL A 47 -15.79 3.66 -9.28
C VAL A 47 -16.73 3.99 -8.12
N GLU A 48 -17.47 3.00 -7.61
CA GLU A 48 -18.34 3.17 -6.44
C GLU A 48 -17.55 3.70 -5.24
N ALA A 49 -16.45 3.03 -4.88
CA ALA A 49 -15.64 3.38 -3.72
C ALA A 49 -15.08 4.80 -3.83
N ARG A 50 -14.50 5.16 -4.98
CA ARG A 50 -13.99 6.52 -5.22
C ARG A 50 -15.08 7.57 -5.12
N ARG A 51 -16.26 7.31 -5.70
CA ARG A 51 -17.41 8.22 -5.63
C ARG A 51 -17.86 8.43 -4.18
N VAL A 52 -18.05 7.34 -3.44
CA VAL A 52 -18.50 7.39 -2.04
C VAL A 52 -17.51 8.19 -1.19
N VAL A 53 -16.21 7.87 -1.27
CA VAL A 53 -15.19 8.56 -0.47
C VAL A 53 -15.10 10.05 -0.85
N ALA A 54 -15.21 10.39 -2.13
CA ALA A 54 -15.22 11.79 -2.57
C ALA A 54 -16.46 12.56 -2.07
N GLU A 55 -17.65 11.94 -2.10
CA GLU A 55 -18.88 12.52 -1.55
C GLU A 55 -18.80 12.74 -0.03
N CYS A 56 -18.30 11.75 0.71
CA CYS A 56 -18.09 11.87 2.16
C CYS A 56 -17.05 12.94 2.51
N ALA A 57 -15.95 13.03 1.76
CA ALA A 57 -14.98 14.11 1.93
C ALA A 57 -15.59 15.50 1.70
N ALA A 58 -16.46 15.64 0.70
CA ALA A 58 -17.10 16.92 0.39
C ALA A 58 -18.03 17.43 1.50
N VAL A 59 -18.66 16.54 2.28
CA VAL A 59 -19.49 16.91 3.45
C VAL A 59 -18.69 17.73 4.46
N ASP A 60 -17.41 17.37 4.67
CA ASP A 60 -16.51 18.05 5.61
C ASP A 60 -15.69 19.17 4.94
N GLY A 61 -16.04 19.58 3.72
CA GLY A 61 -15.29 20.58 2.96
C GLY A 61 -13.91 20.12 2.46
N LEU A 62 -13.68 18.80 2.44
CA LEU A 62 -12.43 18.18 2.01
C LEU A 62 -12.50 17.73 0.55
N ARG A 63 -11.32 17.44 -0.02
CA ARG A 63 -11.17 16.76 -1.31
C ARG A 63 -10.16 15.63 -1.18
N ILE A 64 -10.38 14.56 -1.94
CA ILE A 64 -9.45 13.44 -2.05
C ILE A 64 -8.54 13.66 -3.26
N VAL A 65 -7.26 13.33 -3.11
CA VAL A 65 -6.28 13.35 -4.20
C VAL A 65 -5.61 11.99 -4.26
N ALA A 66 -5.65 11.36 -5.43
CA ALA A 66 -4.96 10.10 -5.69
C ALA A 66 -3.56 10.38 -6.24
N THR A 67 -2.57 10.38 -5.35
CA THR A 67 -1.15 10.57 -5.69
C THR A 67 -0.28 9.67 -4.81
N GLY A 68 0.80 9.11 -5.36
CA GLY A 68 1.65 8.17 -4.64
C GLY A 68 2.42 8.79 -3.46
N THR A 69 2.67 10.11 -3.52
CA THR A 69 3.30 10.91 -2.46
C THR A 69 2.58 12.26 -2.32
N PRO A 70 2.55 12.89 -1.13
CA PRO A 70 2.03 14.23 -0.96
C PRO A 70 2.68 15.23 -1.93
N VAL A 71 1.85 15.96 -2.68
CA VAL A 71 2.31 16.99 -3.62
C VAL A 71 2.88 18.19 -2.87
N LEU A 72 2.20 18.62 -1.81
CA LEU A 72 2.54 19.79 -1.02
C LEU A 72 3.27 19.40 0.28
N PRO A 73 4.07 20.30 0.86
CA PRO A 73 4.66 20.11 2.18
C PRO A 73 3.63 19.70 3.23
N GLY A 74 4.07 18.88 4.18
CA GLY A 74 3.26 18.36 5.28
C GLY A 74 3.97 18.49 6.63
N ALA A 75 3.32 17.96 7.68
CA ALA A 75 3.97 17.81 8.96
C ALA A 75 5.02 16.68 8.88
N THR A 76 6.17 16.90 9.52
CA THR A 76 7.21 15.90 9.74
C THR A 76 7.43 15.78 11.25
N ALA A 77 7.06 14.69 11.91
CA ALA A 77 6.41 13.48 11.40
C ALA A 77 4.93 13.71 10.96
N PRO A 78 4.40 12.93 10.00
CA PRO A 78 2.98 12.96 9.67
C PRO A 78 2.13 12.49 10.86
N PRO A 79 0.85 12.90 10.93
CA PRO A 79 -0.03 12.46 12.01
C PRO A 79 -0.34 10.96 11.88
N VAL A 80 0.29 10.15 12.72
CA VAL A 80 0.15 8.69 12.77
C VAL A 80 -1.12 8.28 13.53
N THR A 81 -1.84 7.29 13.02
CA THR A 81 -3.00 6.68 13.69
C THR A 81 -2.55 5.98 14.97
N ARG A 82 -3.31 6.11 16.06
CA ARG A 82 -2.95 5.50 17.35
C ARG A 82 -3.33 4.02 17.39
N GLY A 83 -2.46 3.19 17.98
CA GLY A 83 -2.77 1.80 18.26
C GLY A 83 -1.53 0.93 18.48
N PRO A 84 -1.65 -0.25 19.12
CA PRO A 84 -0.51 -1.08 19.50
C PRO A 84 0.39 -1.50 18.34
N ARG A 85 -0.17 -1.62 17.12
CA ARG A 85 0.60 -1.94 15.91
C ARG A 85 1.41 -0.73 15.44
N GLN A 86 0.78 0.45 15.39
CA GLN A 86 1.42 1.71 14.99
C GLN A 86 2.48 2.16 16.00
N ASP A 87 2.22 1.97 17.30
CA ASP A 87 3.18 2.28 18.36
C ASP A 87 4.45 1.43 18.23
N ARG A 88 4.29 0.11 17.96
CA ARG A 88 5.43 -0.78 17.69
C ARG A 88 6.16 -0.42 16.40
N GLY A 89 5.43 -0.11 15.33
CA GLY A 89 6.02 0.34 14.06
C GLY A 89 6.85 1.61 14.24
N THR A 90 6.31 2.60 14.94
CA THR A 90 7.00 3.86 15.27
C THR A 90 8.24 3.60 16.12
N ALA A 91 8.13 2.75 17.14
CA ALA A 91 9.27 2.40 18.00
C ALA A 91 10.39 1.65 17.25
N THR A 92 10.03 0.85 16.25
CA THR A 92 10.98 0.03 15.48
C THR A 92 11.64 0.82 14.36
N PHE A 93 10.85 1.49 13.52
CA PHE A 93 11.34 2.11 12.28
C PHE A 93 11.77 3.57 12.45
N ARG A 94 11.33 4.24 13.53
CA ARG A 94 11.78 5.58 13.93
C ARG A 94 11.72 6.58 12.76
N GLY A 95 12.84 7.17 12.36
CA GLY A 95 12.88 8.20 11.32
C GLY A 95 12.27 7.78 9.97
N LEU A 96 12.27 6.48 9.62
CA LEU A 96 11.57 6.01 8.43
C LEU A 96 10.06 6.23 8.52
N HIS A 97 9.49 6.09 9.72
CA HIS A 97 8.07 6.33 9.99
C HIS A 97 7.74 7.83 9.95
N ASP A 98 8.70 8.70 10.26
CA ASP A 98 8.54 10.17 10.20
C ASP A 98 8.47 10.68 8.74
N GLU A 99 8.89 9.87 7.77
CA GLU A 99 8.78 10.15 6.33
C GLU A 99 7.56 9.47 5.67
N LEU A 100 6.76 8.72 6.44
CA LEU A 100 5.73 7.84 5.87
C LEU A 100 4.43 8.57 5.52
N ALA A 101 4.36 9.08 4.30
CA ALA A 101 3.12 9.50 3.67
C ALA A 101 3.13 9.03 2.20
N ILE A 102 2.70 7.80 1.96
CA ILE A 102 2.61 7.24 0.61
C ILE A 102 1.26 6.55 0.40
N CYS A 103 0.76 6.61 -0.83
CA CYS A 103 -0.43 5.89 -1.27
C CYS A 103 -0.05 4.92 -2.40
N ALA A 104 -0.57 3.70 -2.33
CA ALA A 104 -0.25 2.65 -3.29
C ALA A 104 -1.52 1.96 -3.77
N LEU A 105 -1.43 1.29 -4.91
CA LEU A 105 -2.39 0.25 -5.29
C LEU A 105 -1.77 -1.11 -4.98
N HIS A 106 -2.51 -1.93 -4.23
CA HIS A 106 -2.19 -3.33 -4.05
C HIS A 106 -3.19 -4.19 -4.84
N VAL A 107 -2.66 -5.08 -5.68
CA VAL A 107 -3.47 -6.02 -6.48
C VAL A 107 -3.30 -7.41 -5.90
N HIS A 108 -4.40 -8.02 -5.49
CA HIS A 108 -4.44 -9.41 -5.04
C HIS A 108 -4.95 -10.33 -6.14
N VAL A 109 -4.19 -11.39 -6.42
CA VAL A 109 -4.59 -12.43 -7.37
C VAL A 109 -4.66 -13.76 -6.62
N GLU A 110 -5.84 -14.38 -6.60
CA GLU A 110 -6.01 -15.71 -6.00
C GLU A 110 -5.21 -16.76 -6.78
N LEU A 111 -4.52 -17.61 -6.03
CA LEU A 111 -3.76 -18.72 -6.58
C LEU A 111 -4.07 -19.99 -5.78
N PRO A 112 -4.06 -21.16 -6.44
CA PRO A 112 -4.51 -22.41 -5.83
C PRO A 112 -3.66 -22.86 -4.64
N ASP A 113 -2.37 -22.48 -4.58
CA ASP A 113 -1.49 -22.77 -3.45
C ASP A 113 -0.28 -21.83 -3.38
N ARG A 114 0.45 -21.94 -2.25
CA ARG A 114 1.65 -21.16 -1.96
C ARG A 114 2.80 -21.47 -2.91
N GLU A 115 2.94 -22.70 -3.38
CA GLU A 115 4.03 -23.09 -4.27
C GLU A 115 3.90 -22.36 -5.62
N ARG A 116 2.70 -22.37 -6.21
CA ARG A 116 2.38 -21.61 -7.43
C ARG A 116 2.50 -20.11 -7.19
N ALA A 117 2.09 -19.59 -6.04
CA ALA A 117 2.31 -18.19 -5.69
C ALA A 117 3.79 -17.79 -5.72
N LEU A 118 4.68 -18.63 -5.21
CA LEU A 118 6.12 -18.38 -5.24
C LEU A 118 6.71 -18.51 -6.66
N LEU A 119 6.23 -19.46 -7.46
CA LEU A 119 6.65 -19.59 -8.87
C LEU A 119 6.24 -18.36 -9.70
N VAL A 120 5.00 -17.89 -9.55
CA VAL A 120 4.50 -16.67 -10.20
C VAL A 120 5.26 -15.46 -9.69
N SER A 121 5.49 -15.36 -8.37
CA SER A 121 6.32 -14.29 -7.80
C SER A 121 7.71 -14.24 -8.44
N ASN A 122 8.42 -15.38 -8.48
CA ASN A 122 9.74 -15.49 -9.10
C ASN A 122 9.76 -14.99 -10.55
N HIS A 123 8.71 -15.29 -11.32
CA HIS A 123 8.58 -14.85 -12.70
C HIS A 123 8.31 -13.34 -12.80
N LEU A 124 7.37 -12.82 -12.01
CA LEU A 124 6.96 -11.41 -12.05
C LEU A 124 8.04 -10.43 -11.55
N ARG A 125 9.01 -10.89 -10.75
CA ARG A 125 10.13 -10.04 -10.27
C ARG A 125 10.82 -9.25 -11.38
N ALA A 126 11.02 -9.86 -12.56
CA ALA A 126 11.68 -9.20 -13.69
C ALA A 126 10.83 -8.10 -14.34
N TYR A 127 9.50 -8.13 -14.11
CA TYR A 127 8.53 -7.20 -14.67
C TYR A 127 8.12 -6.09 -13.70
N LEU A 128 8.56 -6.14 -12.43
CA LEU A 128 8.26 -5.08 -11.45
C LEU A 128 8.66 -3.68 -11.94
N PRO A 129 9.83 -3.46 -12.59
CA PRO A 129 10.18 -2.14 -13.13
C PRO A 129 9.20 -1.63 -14.20
N LEU A 130 8.65 -2.53 -15.02
CA LEU A 130 7.64 -2.17 -16.02
C LEU A 130 6.34 -1.73 -15.34
N LEU A 131 5.90 -2.44 -14.30
CA LEU A 131 4.71 -2.07 -13.54
C LEU A 131 4.88 -0.72 -12.84
N ILE A 132 6.07 -0.44 -12.28
CA ILE A 132 6.41 0.89 -11.74
C ILE A 132 6.25 1.95 -12.83
N ALA A 133 6.86 1.74 -14.00
CA ALA A 133 6.82 2.71 -15.10
C ALA A 133 5.38 3.00 -15.58
N LEU A 134 4.53 1.97 -15.66
CA LEU A 134 3.14 2.11 -16.08
C LEU A 134 2.23 2.78 -15.05
N THR A 135 2.60 2.71 -13.77
CA THR A 135 1.74 3.16 -12.65
C THR A 135 2.28 4.40 -11.93
N ALA A 136 3.41 4.94 -12.37
CA ALA A 136 4.07 6.10 -11.76
C ALA A 136 3.12 7.30 -11.64
N ASN A 137 2.89 7.76 -10.41
CA ASN A 137 1.98 8.85 -10.10
C ASN A 137 2.43 9.61 -8.83
N SER A 138 3.73 9.83 -8.69
CA SER A 138 4.30 10.57 -7.56
C SER A 138 5.45 11.48 -7.98
N PRO A 139 5.25 12.45 -8.90
CA PRO A 139 6.36 13.24 -9.39
C PRO A 139 6.83 14.37 -8.45
N TYR A 140 6.01 14.74 -7.46
CA TYR A 140 6.29 15.85 -6.56
C TYR A 140 6.78 15.39 -5.17
N TRP A 141 7.63 16.22 -4.58
CA TRP A 141 8.09 16.12 -3.19
C TRP A 141 8.24 17.51 -2.58
N GLU A 142 7.63 17.74 -1.43
CA GLU A 142 7.72 19.02 -0.69
C GLU A 142 7.37 20.25 -1.57
N GLY A 143 6.35 20.12 -2.42
CA GLY A 143 5.90 21.20 -3.31
C GLY A 143 6.78 21.44 -4.53
N ARG A 144 7.76 20.57 -4.81
CA ARG A 144 8.69 20.69 -5.94
C ARG A 144 8.64 19.45 -6.82
N ASP A 145 8.86 19.65 -8.12
CA ASP A 145 9.13 18.53 -9.03
C ASP A 145 10.40 17.82 -8.54
N SER A 146 10.30 16.51 -8.30
CA SER A 146 11.41 15.68 -7.83
C SER A 146 12.38 15.30 -8.95
N GLY A 147 11.99 15.46 -10.21
CA GLY A 147 12.71 14.94 -11.38
C GLY A 147 12.45 13.46 -11.67
N TYR A 148 11.61 12.79 -10.88
CA TYR A 148 11.22 11.39 -11.05
C TYR A 148 9.74 11.28 -11.40
N ALA A 149 9.35 10.26 -12.17
CA ALA A 149 7.94 9.96 -12.39
C ALA A 149 7.27 9.32 -11.15
N SER A 150 8.03 8.50 -10.41
CA SER A 150 7.61 7.88 -9.16
C SER A 150 8.63 8.16 -8.05
N TRP A 151 8.41 9.21 -7.28
CA TRP A 151 9.20 9.52 -6.09
C TRP A 151 9.02 8.44 -5.01
N ARG A 152 7.83 7.84 -4.91
CA ARG A 152 7.57 6.70 -4.02
C ARG A 152 8.53 5.55 -4.27
N SER A 153 8.82 5.22 -5.53
CA SER A 153 9.77 4.15 -5.88
C SER A 153 11.22 4.48 -5.49
N MET A 154 11.56 5.76 -5.35
CA MET A 154 12.89 6.20 -4.92
C MET A 154 13.05 6.23 -3.40
N THR A 155 11.96 6.47 -2.66
CA THR A 155 11.98 6.56 -1.18
C THR A 155 11.70 5.23 -0.50
N TRP A 156 10.84 4.39 -1.09
CA TRP A 156 10.41 3.11 -0.52
C TRP A 156 11.55 2.14 -0.19
N PRO A 157 12.60 1.98 -1.01
CA PRO A 157 13.68 1.01 -0.74
C PRO A 157 14.51 1.28 0.53
N ARG A 158 14.32 2.42 1.20
CA ARG A 158 14.94 2.70 2.51
C ARG A 158 14.37 1.83 3.64
N TRP A 159 13.15 1.29 3.45
CA TRP A 159 12.48 0.46 4.44
C TRP A 159 13.09 -0.94 4.48
N PRO A 160 13.26 -1.55 5.68
CA PRO A 160 13.77 -2.91 5.80
C PRO A 160 12.95 -3.87 4.96
N VAL A 161 13.61 -4.73 4.19
CA VAL A 161 12.93 -5.77 3.40
C VAL A 161 11.99 -5.21 2.32
N ALA A 162 12.13 -3.92 1.96
CA ALA A 162 11.40 -3.32 0.85
C ALA A 162 12.08 -3.60 -0.50
N GLY A 163 11.29 -3.61 -1.58
CA GLY A 163 11.75 -3.85 -2.94
C GLY A 163 11.48 -5.27 -3.45
N PRO A 164 12.10 -5.68 -4.58
CA PRO A 164 11.86 -6.98 -5.17
C PRO A 164 12.23 -8.11 -4.20
N PRO A 165 11.39 -9.15 -4.03
CA PRO A 165 11.71 -10.26 -3.13
C PRO A 165 12.96 -11.03 -3.61
N PRO A 166 13.56 -11.90 -2.79
CA PRO A 166 14.49 -12.93 -3.26
C PRO A 166 13.82 -13.90 -4.24
N ARG A 167 14.64 -14.71 -4.94
CA ARG A 167 14.13 -15.88 -5.67
C ARG A 167 13.96 -17.05 -4.70
N PHE A 168 12.76 -17.60 -4.62
CA PHE A 168 12.48 -18.76 -3.76
C PHE A 168 12.54 -20.07 -4.56
N THR A 169 13.12 -21.11 -3.96
CA THR A 169 13.25 -22.44 -4.59
C THR A 169 12.20 -23.44 -4.12
N SER A 170 11.56 -23.17 -2.98
CA SER A 170 10.48 -23.96 -2.41
C SER A 170 9.74 -23.15 -1.35
N VAL A 171 8.57 -23.63 -0.91
CA VAL A 171 7.84 -23.07 0.23
C VAL A 171 8.70 -23.09 1.50
N ALA A 172 9.41 -24.19 1.77
CA ALA A 172 10.30 -24.28 2.92
C ALA A 172 11.48 -23.28 2.87
N HIS A 173 12.00 -22.95 1.67
CA HIS A 173 13.00 -21.90 1.53
C HIS A 173 12.41 -20.52 1.86
N TYR A 174 11.21 -20.22 1.36
CA TYR A 174 10.50 -18.99 1.71
C TYR A 174 10.29 -18.86 3.22
N GLU A 175 9.78 -19.91 3.89
CA GLU A 175 9.53 -19.90 5.33
C GLU A 175 10.80 -19.64 6.15
N ARG A 176 11.91 -20.32 5.81
CA ARG A 176 13.20 -20.09 6.47
C ARG A 176 13.70 -18.66 6.30
N VAL A 177 13.50 -18.05 5.13
CA VAL A 177 13.90 -16.65 4.90
C VAL A 177 13.04 -15.70 5.73
N VAL A 178 11.72 -15.92 5.78
CA VAL A 178 10.82 -15.10 6.60
C VAL A 178 11.15 -15.24 8.10
N GLU A 179 11.42 -16.45 8.57
CA GLU A 179 11.84 -16.71 9.95
C GLU A 179 13.16 -16.00 10.28
N MET A 180 14.16 -16.11 9.40
CA MET A 180 15.44 -15.41 9.54
C MET A 180 15.26 -13.89 9.61
N LEU A 181 14.44 -13.30 8.73
CA LEU A 181 14.15 -11.87 8.74
C LEU A 181 13.45 -11.42 10.03
N SER A 182 12.54 -12.24 10.54
CA SER A 182 11.88 -12.04 11.83
C SER A 182 12.88 -12.07 12.98
N ALA A 183 13.74 -13.10 13.03
CA ALA A 183 14.75 -13.26 14.07
C ALA A 183 15.81 -12.12 14.04
N ALA A 184 16.10 -11.57 12.86
CA ALA A 184 16.98 -10.42 12.69
C ALA A 184 16.34 -9.08 13.08
N GLY A 185 15.04 -9.05 13.42
CA GLY A 185 14.30 -7.82 13.72
C GLY A 185 14.03 -6.95 12.49
N ALA A 186 14.17 -7.49 11.28
CA ALA A 186 13.92 -6.76 10.03
C ALA A 186 12.43 -6.55 9.74
N ILE A 187 11.56 -7.35 10.38
CA ILE A 187 10.10 -7.23 10.31
C ILE A 187 9.51 -7.23 11.73
N VAL A 188 8.46 -6.43 11.95
CA VAL A 188 7.69 -6.35 13.22
C VAL A 188 6.63 -7.45 13.30
N ASP A 189 6.02 -7.73 12.16
CA ASP A 189 5.04 -8.81 11.95
C ASP A 189 5.04 -9.24 10.48
N PRO A 190 4.41 -10.36 10.10
CA PRO A 190 4.37 -10.81 8.71
C PRO A 190 3.83 -9.75 7.72
N GLY A 191 2.98 -8.83 8.17
CA GLY A 191 2.47 -7.73 7.37
C GLY A 191 3.51 -6.65 7.04
N THR A 192 4.62 -6.60 7.77
CA THR A 192 5.77 -5.69 7.52
C THR A 192 6.84 -6.28 6.61
N LEU A 193 6.54 -7.39 5.93
CA LEU A 193 7.37 -7.92 4.86
C LEU A 193 7.22 -7.04 3.60
N PHE A 194 7.94 -5.94 3.51
CA PHE A 194 7.70 -4.87 2.52
C PHE A 194 8.09 -5.18 1.06
N TRP A 195 8.22 -6.47 0.71
CA TRP A 195 8.47 -6.89 -0.66
C TRP A 195 7.40 -6.38 -1.63
N ASP A 196 7.84 -5.95 -2.81
CA ASP A 196 7.01 -5.40 -3.89
C ASP A 196 5.99 -6.40 -4.43
N ILE A 197 6.27 -7.69 -4.26
CA ILE A 197 5.35 -8.78 -4.53
C ILE A 197 5.55 -9.89 -3.49
N ARG A 198 4.47 -10.31 -2.85
CA ARG A 198 4.53 -11.32 -1.78
C ARG A 198 3.26 -12.16 -1.71
N PRO A 199 3.35 -13.43 -1.28
CA PRO A 199 2.16 -14.14 -0.85
C PRO A 199 1.47 -13.39 0.29
N SER A 200 0.16 -13.19 0.20
CA SER A 200 -0.60 -12.50 1.24
C SER A 200 -0.58 -13.28 2.56
N VAL A 201 -0.59 -12.53 3.66
CA VAL A 201 -0.63 -13.05 5.03
C VAL A 201 -2.05 -13.50 5.40
N THR A 202 -3.05 -12.78 4.92
CA THR A 202 -4.46 -12.93 5.32
C THR A 202 -5.32 -13.62 4.27
N HIS A 203 -4.88 -13.65 3.02
CA HIS A 203 -5.67 -14.16 1.89
C HIS A 203 -4.87 -15.21 1.10
N PRO A 204 -5.54 -16.16 0.42
CA PRO A 204 -4.90 -17.15 -0.45
C PRO A 204 -4.49 -16.52 -1.80
N THR A 205 -3.78 -15.39 -1.75
CA THR A 205 -3.47 -14.56 -2.91
C THR A 205 -1.98 -14.26 -2.99
N LEU A 206 -1.52 -13.98 -4.21
CA LEU A 206 -0.28 -13.24 -4.44
C LEU A 206 -0.62 -11.76 -4.54
N GLU A 207 0.06 -10.95 -3.74
CA GLU A 207 -0.17 -9.51 -3.62
C GLU A 207 0.96 -8.75 -4.35
N VAL A 208 0.61 -7.96 -5.36
CA VAL A 208 1.51 -7.04 -6.07
C VAL A 208 1.31 -5.62 -5.52
N ARG A 209 2.38 -5.02 -4.99
CA ARG A 209 2.34 -3.79 -4.17
C ARG A 209 3.22 -2.67 -4.71
N VAL A 210 3.77 -2.85 -5.89
CA VAL A 210 4.78 -1.96 -6.46
C VAL A 210 4.19 -0.64 -6.97
N ALA A 211 2.90 -0.62 -7.31
CA ALA A 211 2.25 0.50 -7.97
C ALA A 211 2.02 1.70 -7.05
N ASP A 212 2.23 2.90 -7.58
CA ASP A 212 1.65 4.11 -6.97
C ASP A 212 0.12 4.04 -7.10
N VAL A 213 -0.60 4.78 -6.25
CA VAL A 213 -2.06 4.87 -6.42
C VAL A 213 -2.41 5.49 -7.80
N PRO A 214 -3.28 4.88 -8.61
CA PRO A 214 -3.65 5.43 -9.92
C PRO A 214 -4.49 6.70 -9.81
N VAL A 215 -4.41 7.57 -10.82
CA VAL A 215 -5.26 8.77 -10.89
C VAL A 215 -6.73 8.41 -11.16
N SER A 216 -7.00 7.38 -11.95
CA SER A 216 -8.35 6.92 -12.30
C SER A 216 -8.76 5.62 -11.61
N ALA A 217 -10.06 5.31 -11.64
CA ALA A 217 -10.55 3.94 -11.43
C ALA A 217 -10.15 3.04 -12.60
#